data_AF-A0A9D1SC77-F1
#
_entry.id   AF-A0A9D1SC77-F1
#
_cell.length_a   1.000
_cell.length_b   1.000
_cell.length_c   1.000
_cell.angle_alpha   90.00
_cell.angle_beta   90.00
_cell.angle_gamma   90.00
#
_symmetry.space_group_name_H-M   'P 1'
#
loop_
_entity.id
_entity.type
_entity.pdbx_description
1 polymer ?
#
loop_
_entity_poly.entity_id
_entity_poly.type
_entity_poly.pdbx_seq_one_letter_code
_entity_poly.pdbx_strand_id
1 'polypeptide(L)'
;MSRFIIGLISLTIVFYSCSPVSDLSATGKWKRKKIDEIVIPKTAEEKFISENILFEGCGQWQHGKRFIYDGETPNILLKPVDLNEVIPDSTFHHKIFTFHSFAEYTTFGGEKKVALIFECEGKKYQFNTDKVFDQISDTSYRPMIPNLISLDEIDKFSELLVGKQLYIRTPQWYNLSGERIDGKKLVPITVKEISVGNTTLPVKLTFTDSEGKEAMVLLSLKTRSETGENRIFDRMFSFENPRLRYPTISDDIWDRITKGTLVKGMTKEECRLSIGMPEEVKQIPTYSGLREQWMYELNEYLYFEDGLLIDFRIL
;
A
#
# COMPACT_ATOMS: atom_id res chain seq x y z
N MET A 1 80.25 -30.22 -18.16
CA MET A 1 79.27 -29.74 -19.15
C MET A 1 77.93 -30.39 -18.86
N SER A 2 77.00 -29.66 -18.26
CA SER A 2 75.56 -29.94 -18.34
C SER A 2 74.85 -28.72 -17.76
N ARG A 3 74.17 -27.98 -18.63
CA ARG A 3 73.42 -26.76 -18.31
C ARG A 3 72.01 -27.19 -17.93
N PHE A 4 71.60 -26.96 -16.69
CA PHE A 4 70.20 -27.02 -16.29
C PHE A 4 69.50 -25.74 -16.76
N ILE A 5 68.51 -25.90 -17.63
CA ILE A 5 67.66 -24.83 -18.15
C ILE A 5 66.56 -24.58 -17.10
N ILE A 6 66.56 -23.37 -16.55
CA ILE A 6 65.48 -22.85 -15.69
C ILE A 6 64.36 -22.37 -16.60
N GLY A 7 63.23 -23.08 -16.61
CA GLY A 7 62.01 -22.65 -17.28
C GLY A 7 61.31 -21.57 -16.47
N LEU A 8 61.35 -20.33 -16.94
CA LEU A 8 60.60 -19.21 -16.38
C LEU A 8 59.14 -19.31 -16.88
N ILE A 9 58.23 -19.84 -16.06
CA ILE A 9 56.79 -19.84 -16.35
C ILE A 9 56.24 -18.48 -15.94
N SER A 10 56.13 -17.58 -16.91
CA SER A 10 55.41 -16.32 -16.80
C SER A 10 53.90 -16.61 -16.75
N LEU A 11 53.33 -16.67 -15.54
CA LEU A 11 51.87 -16.74 -15.35
C LEU A 11 51.30 -15.32 -15.49
N THR A 12 50.90 -14.94 -16.70
CA THR A 12 50.21 -13.69 -17.00
C THR A 12 48.82 -13.74 -16.38
N ILE A 13 48.63 -13.03 -15.26
CA ILE A 13 47.33 -12.80 -14.64
C ILE A 13 46.54 -11.87 -15.57
N VAL A 14 45.53 -12.41 -16.24
CA VAL A 14 44.55 -11.62 -16.98
C VAL A 14 43.62 -10.98 -15.95
N PHE A 15 43.87 -9.71 -15.64
CA PHE A 15 42.90 -8.86 -14.96
C PHE A 15 41.75 -8.58 -15.93
N TYR A 16 40.59 -9.24 -15.74
CA TYR A 16 39.34 -8.76 -16.31
C TYR A 16 38.85 -7.55 -15.50
N SER A 17 39.51 -6.41 -15.70
CA SER A 17 38.90 -5.10 -15.44
C SER A 17 38.09 -4.74 -16.67
N CYS A 18 36.76 -4.84 -16.61
CA CYS A 18 35.90 -4.20 -17.59
C CYS A 18 35.01 -3.19 -16.85
N SER A 19 35.60 -2.02 -16.58
CA SER A 19 34.86 -0.78 -16.45
C SER A 19 34.06 -0.57 -17.74
N PRO A 20 32.80 -0.08 -17.69
CA PRO A 20 32.15 0.38 -18.90
C PRO A 20 32.89 1.64 -19.36
N VAL A 21 33.75 1.49 -20.38
CA VAL A 21 34.27 2.60 -21.16
C VAL A 21 33.07 3.27 -21.81
N SER A 22 32.77 4.48 -21.37
CA SER A 22 31.89 5.39 -22.10
C SER A 22 32.60 5.77 -23.39
N ASP A 23 32.26 5.07 -24.47
CA ASP A 23 32.67 5.45 -25.83
C ASP A 23 32.00 6.80 -26.17
N LEU A 24 32.79 7.87 -26.05
CA LEU A 24 32.44 9.17 -26.60
C LEU A 24 32.62 9.09 -28.12
N SER A 25 31.58 8.68 -28.83
CA SER A 25 31.45 8.98 -30.25
C SER A 25 30.53 10.19 -30.43
N ALA A 26 31.09 11.22 -31.05
CA ALA A 26 30.44 12.47 -31.39
C ALA A 26 29.35 12.23 -32.44
N THR A 27 28.13 11.92 -32.01
CA THR A 27 26.86 12.33 -32.65
C THR A 27 25.72 12.08 -31.67
N GLY A 28 24.88 13.09 -31.44
CA GLY A 28 23.80 13.02 -30.47
C GLY A 28 22.74 11.98 -30.84
N LYS A 29 22.48 11.06 -29.90
CA LYS A 29 21.16 10.55 -29.48
C LYS A 29 21.37 9.44 -28.46
N TRP A 30 21.02 9.72 -27.20
CA TRP A 30 20.91 8.70 -26.16
C TRP A 30 19.79 7.72 -26.53
N LYS A 31 20.13 6.54 -27.07
CA LYS A 31 19.18 5.42 -27.14
C LYS A 31 19.09 4.82 -25.74
N ARG A 32 18.03 5.18 -25.00
CA ARG A 32 17.60 4.41 -23.82
C ARG A 32 17.45 2.95 -24.27
N LYS A 33 18.29 2.06 -23.73
CA LYS A 33 18.05 0.62 -23.81
C LYS A 33 16.70 0.39 -23.12
N LYS A 34 15.70 -0.06 -23.89
CA LYS A 34 14.37 -0.41 -23.36
C LYS A 34 14.62 -1.53 -22.35
N ILE A 35 14.49 -1.23 -21.06
CA ILE A 35 14.38 -2.26 -20.04
C ILE A 35 13.04 -2.92 -20.35
N ASP A 36 13.05 -4.20 -20.71
CA ASP A 36 11.82 -4.95 -20.85
C ASP A 36 11.04 -4.82 -19.53
N GLU A 37 9.87 -4.23 -19.63
CA GLU A 37 9.00 -3.99 -18.48
C GLU A 37 8.62 -5.37 -17.94
N ILE A 38 9.24 -5.78 -16.83
CA ILE A 38 8.92 -7.05 -16.18
C ILE A 38 7.48 -6.92 -15.70
N VAL A 39 6.54 -7.52 -16.44
CA VAL A 39 5.13 -7.57 -16.05
C VAL A 39 5.02 -8.53 -14.86
N ILE A 40 5.01 -7.96 -13.65
CA ILE A 40 4.77 -8.73 -12.43
C ILE A 40 3.31 -9.19 -12.47
N PRO A 41 3.02 -10.51 -12.39
CA PRO A 41 1.65 -11.00 -12.44
C PRO A 41 0.88 -10.51 -11.21
N LYS A 42 -0.34 -10.02 -11.45
CA LYS A 42 -1.26 -9.58 -10.38
C LYS A 42 -1.60 -10.74 -9.44
N THR A 43 -1.57 -10.49 -8.14
CA THR A 43 -2.01 -11.47 -7.13
C THR A 43 -3.53 -11.66 -7.17
N ALA A 44 -4.02 -12.73 -6.53
CA ALA A 44 -5.47 -12.94 -6.39
C ALA A 44 -6.14 -11.77 -5.65
N GLU A 45 -5.47 -11.22 -4.64
CA GLU A 45 -5.93 -10.07 -3.86
C GLU A 45 -5.96 -8.78 -4.69
N GLU A 46 -4.96 -8.55 -5.54
CA GLU A 46 -4.94 -7.39 -6.44
C GLU A 46 -6.06 -7.50 -7.49
N LYS A 47 -6.22 -8.69 -8.09
CA LYS A 47 -7.32 -8.96 -9.04
C LYS A 47 -8.67 -8.72 -8.40
N PHE A 48 -8.88 -9.23 -7.18
CA PHE A 48 -10.11 -9.03 -6.42
C PHE A 48 -10.48 -7.54 -6.33
N ILE A 49 -9.55 -6.67 -5.95
CA ILE A 49 -9.82 -5.23 -5.93
C ILE A 49 -10.12 -4.70 -7.33
N SER A 50 -9.26 -4.95 -8.32
CA SER A 50 -9.42 -4.36 -9.65
C SER A 50 -10.66 -4.83 -10.43
N GLU A 51 -11.16 -6.03 -10.15
CA GLU A 51 -12.31 -6.63 -10.82
C GLU A 51 -13.63 -6.30 -10.10
N ASN A 52 -13.59 -6.13 -8.77
CA ASN A 52 -14.80 -5.93 -7.98
C ASN A 52 -15.00 -4.49 -7.54
N ILE A 53 -13.95 -3.71 -7.29
CA ILE A 53 -14.07 -2.31 -6.88
C ILE A 53 -13.87 -1.43 -8.11
N LEU A 54 -14.99 -1.12 -8.77
CA LEU A 54 -15.03 -0.24 -9.93
C LEU A 54 -15.15 1.20 -9.44
N PHE A 55 -14.04 1.92 -9.50
CA PHE A 55 -14.03 3.36 -9.27
C PHE A 55 -14.45 4.09 -10.55
N GLU A 56 -15.75 4.33 -10.66
CA GLU A 56 -16.35 5.03 -11.78
C GLU A 56 -15.88 6.49 -11.84
N GLY A 57 -15.54 6.95 -13.05
CA GLY A 57 -15.30 8.38 -13.31
C GLY A 57 -16.58 9.18 -13.06
N CYS A 58 -16.46 10.46 -12.70
CA CYS A 58 -17.65 11.24 -12.34
C CYS A 58 -18.66 11.40 -13.47
N GLY A 59 -18.24 11.27 -14.74
CA GLY A 59 -19.15 11.24 -15.89
C GLY A 59 -20.15 10.08 -15.90
N GLN A 60 -19.89 9.02 -15.13
CA GLN A 60 -20.79 7.86 -15.00
C GLN A 60 -21.67 7.91 -13.76
N TRP A 61 -21.46 8.88 -12.86
CA TRP A 61 -22.21 8.96 -11.62
C TRP A 61 -23.69 9.17 -11.89
N GLN A 62 -24.51 8.33 -11.26
CA GLN A 62 -25.96 8.42 -11.31
C GLN A 62 -26.49 9.28 -10.17
N HIS A 63 -27.62 9.92 -10.42
CA HIS A 63 -28.37 10.62 -9.39
C HIS A 63 -28.56 9.71 -8.16
N GLY A 64 -28.27 10.23 -6.97
CA GLY A 64 -28.35 9.50 -5.71
C GLY A 64 -27.05 8.85 -5.25
N LYS A 65 -25.96 8.86 -6.03
CA LYS A 65 -24.64 8.35 -5.59
C LYS A 65 -24.23 8.98 -4.26
N ARG A 66 -23.89 8.17 -3.25
CA ARG A 66 -23.74 8.65 -1.86
C ARG A 66 -22.28 8.85 -1.47
N PHE A 67 -22.06 9.93 -0.72
CA PHE A 67 -20.77 10.28 -0.15
C PHE A 67 -20.96 10.72 1.29
N ILE A 68 -20.12 10.23 2.19
CA ILE A 68 -20.08 10.71 3.58
C ILE A 68 -19.01 11.79 3.72
N TYR A 69 -19.33 12.81 4.50
CA TYR A 69 -18.38 13.88 4.81
C TYR A 69 -17.55 13.57 6.06
N ASP A 70 -16.25 13.33 5.85
CA ASP A 70 -15.23 13.09 6.87
C ASP A 70 -14.34 14.32 7.05
N GLY A 71 -14.89 15.34 7.72
CA GLY A 71 -14.15 16.54 8.10
C GLY A 71 -14.84 17.30 9.22
N GLU A 72 -14.05 18.01 10.03
CA GLU A 72 -14.56 18.85 11.12
C GLU A 72 -14.94 20.25 10.63
N THR A 73 -14.20 20.78 9.66
CA THR A 73 -14.41 22.10 9.07
C THR A 73 -15.26 22.01 7.79
N PRO A 74 -15.99 23.06 7.39
CA PRO A 74 -16.70 23.09 6.11
C PRO A 74 -15.74 23.03 4.92
N ASN A 75 -16.10 22.26 3.88
CA ASN A 75 -15.36 22.22 2.63
C ASN A 75 -15.67 23.48 1.81
N ILE A 76 -14.71 24.40 1.75
CA ILE A 76 -14.82 25.68 1.02
C ILE A 76 -15.04 25.53 -0.49
N LEU A 77 -14.77 24.34 -1.05
CA LEU A 77 -14.98 24.05 -2.46
C LEU A 77 -16.42 23.63 -2.76
N LEU A 78 -17.21 23.24 -1.75
CA LEU A 78 -18.63 22.96 -1.86
C LEU A 78 -19.43 24.24 -1.58
N LYS A 79 -19.75 24.99 -2.64
CA LYS A 79 -20.44 26.28 -2.53
C LYS A 79 -21.96 26.08 -2.57
N PRO A 80 -22.76 26.74 -1.71
CA PRO A 80 -24.21 26.74 -1.87
C PRO A 80 -24.62 27.21 -3.27
N VAL A 81 -25.59 26.54 -3.88
CA VAL A 81 -26.16 26.95 -5.17
C VAL A 81 -27.03 28.20 -4.99
N ASP A 82 -27.80 28.28 -3.91
CA ASP A 82 -28.50 29.50 -3.51
C ASP A 82 -27.57 30.37 -2.65
N LEU A 83 -27.16 31.52 -3.19
CA LEU A 83 -26.26 32.46 -2.53
C LEU A 83 -26.89 33.18 -1.33
N ASN A 84 -28.22 33.09 -1.16
CA ASN A 84 -28.89 33.61 0.04
C ASN A 84 -28.79 32.63 1.22
N GLU A 85 -28.39 31.37 0.97
CA GLU A 85 -28.15 30.42 2.04
C GLU A 85 -26.75 30.62 2.62
N VAL A 86 -26.71 30.94 3.92
CA VAL A 86 -25.47 30.95 4.69
C VAL A 86 -24.88 29.53 4.67
N ILE A 87 -23.59 29.41 4.35
CA ILE A 87 -22.83 28.16 4.51
C ILE A 87 -23.11 27.67 5.95
N PRO A 88 -23.66 26.45 6.15
CA PRO A 88 -23.98 25.98 7.49
C PRO A 88 -22.78 26.16 8.40
N ASP A 89 -23.02 26.74 9.58
CA ASP A 89 -22.03 27.33 10.48
C ASP A 89 -21.21 26.28 11.25
N SER A 90 -20.74 25.24 10.56
CA SER A 90 -20.16 23.96 11.02
C SER A 90 -21.11 22.76 10.96
N THR A 91 -20.50 21.57 10.87
CA THR A 91 -21.07 20.21 10.93
C THR A 91 -21.60 19.61 9.62
N PHE A 92 -20.89 19.72 8.50
CA PHE A 92 -21.00 18.68 7.47
C PHE A 92 -20.58 17.30 8.00
N HIS A 93 -19.86 17.26 9.13
CA HIS A 93 -19.42 16.05 9.80
C HIS A 93 -20.50 14.96 9.86
N HIS A 94 -20.18 13.78 9.32
CA HIS A 94 -21.07 12.61 9.20
C HIS A 94 -22.33 12.80 8.33
N LYS A 95 -22.49 13.93 7.64
CA LYS A 95 -23.61 14.12 6.71
C LYS A 95 -23.36 13.40 5.40
N ILE A 96 -24.46 12.94 4.81
CA ILE A 96 -24.46 12.25 3.52
C ILE A 96 -24.78 13.28 2.44
N PHE A 97 -23.84 13.44 1.52
CA PHE A 97 -24.04 14.13 0.26
C PHE A 97 -24.45 13.11 -0.80
N THR A 98 -25.43 13.48 -1.62
CA THR A 98 -25.84 12.68 -2.77
C THR A 98 -25.55 13.45 -4.04
N PHE A 99 -24.97 12.78 -5.04
CA PHE A 99 -24.82 13.39 -6.36
C PHE A 99 -26.21 13.65 -6.95
N HIS A 100 -26.49 14.90 -7.31
CA HIS A 100 -27.79 15.31 -7.84
C HIS A 100 -27.76 15.39 -9.36
N SER A 101 -26.84 16.18 -9.93
CA SER A 101 -26.73 16.40 -11.38
C SER A 101 -25.43 17.10 -11.76
N PHE A 102 -25.19 17.24 -13.06
CA PHE A 102 -24.22 18.19 -13.61
C PHE A 102 -24.86 19.57 -13.80
N ALA A 103 -24.04 20.62 -13.79
CA ALA A 103 -24.41 21.97 -14.18
C ALA A 103 -23.28 22.61 -15.03
N GLU A 104 -23.63 23.57 -15.88
CA GLU A 104 -22.64 24.37 -16.61
C GLU A 104 -22.39 25.71 -15.91
N TYR A 105 -21.13 26.15 -15.89
CA TYR A 105 -20.77 27.52 -15.51
C TYR A 105 -19.78 28.11 -16.52
N THR A 106 -19.89 29.41 -16.76
CA THR A 106 -18.97 30.12 -17.65
C THR A 106 -17.86 30.74 -16.82
N THR A 107 -16.61 30.46 -17.19
CA THR A 107 -15.45 31.11 -16.58
C THR A 107 -15.29 32.55 -17.09
N PHE A 108 -14.43 33.33 -16.42
CA PHE A 108 -14.12 34.70 -16.88
C PHE A 108 -13.58 34.76 -18.33
N GLY A 109 -12.95 33.68 -18.81
CA GLY A 109 -12.46 33.55 -20.18
C GLY A 109 -13.53 33.17 -21.22
N GLY A 110 -14.80 33.03 -20.83
CA GLY A 110 -15.89 32.62 -21.72
C GLY A 110 -16.01 31.11 -21.97
N GLU A 111 -15.10 30.30 -21.41
CA GLU A 111 -15.17 28.84 -21.51
C GLU A 111 -16.30 28.30 -20.62
N LYS A 112 -17.12 27.42 -21.20
CA LYS A 112 -18.13 26.64 -20.48
C LYS A 112 -17.49 25.43 -19.80
N LYS A 113 -17.64 25.34 -18.48
CA LYS A 113 -17.10 24.26 -17.65
C LYS A 113 -18.19 23.57 -16.85
N VAL A 114 -17.89 22.37 -16.38
CA VAL A 114 -18.84 21.51 -15.66
C VAL A 114 -18.67 21.64 -14.16
N ALA A 115 -19.79 21.82 -13.46
CA ALA A 115 -19.86 21.67 -12.02
C ALA A 115 -20.70 20.44 -11.65
N LEU A 116 -20.35 19.83 -10.52
CA LEU A 116 -21.08 18.73 -9.91
C LEU A 116 -22.00 19.30 -8.84
N ILE A 117 -23.28 18.98 -8.93
CA ILE A 117 -24.27 19.38 -7.94
C ILE A 117 -24.49 18.22 -6.98
N PHE A 118 -24.34 18.50 -5.70
CA PHE A 118 -24.64 17.59 -4.60
C PHE A 118 -25.82 18.11 -3.80
N GLU A 119 -26.57 17.19 -3.22
CA GLU A 119 -27.65 17.49 -2.30
C GLU A 119 -27.33 16.90 -0.92
N CYS A 120 -27.48 17.71 0.12
CA CYS A 120 -27.32 17.32 1.51
C CYS A 120 -28.40 18.01 2.34
N GLU A 121 -29.22 17.25 3.06
CA GLU A 121 -30.31 17.77 3.91
C GLU A 121 -31.26 18.75 3.19
N GLY A 122 -31.57 18.48 1.92
CA GLY A 122 -32.45 19.31 1.09
C GLY A 122 -31.79 20.57 0.52
N LYS A 123 -30.52 20.83 0.83
CA LYS A 123 -29.73 21.95 0.29
C LYS A 123 -28.81 21.49 -0.83
N LYS A 124 -28.62 22.33 -1.84
CA LYS A 124 -27.76 22.02 -2.99
C LYS A 124 -26.42 22.74 -2.90
N TYR A 125 -25.36 21.99 -3.16
CA TYR A 125 -23.98 22.43 -3.16
C TYR A 125 -23.33 22.15 -4.50
N GLN A 126 -22.50 23.07 -4.96
CA GLN A 126 -21.80 23.03 -6.23
C GLN A 126 -20.30 22.83 -5.99
N PHE A 127 -19.73 21.84 -6.68
CA PHE A 127 -18.29 21.66 -6.82
C PHE A 127 -17.87 21.94 -8.26
N ASN A 128 -16.98 22.91 -8.46
CA ASN A 128 -16.47 23.24 -9.79
C ASN A 128 -15.34 22.29 -10.20
N THR A 129 -15.49 21.58 -11.32
CA THR A 129 -14.46 20.61 -11.77
C THR A 129 -13.30 21.27 -12.51
N ASP A 130 -13.50 22.50 -12.99
CA ASP A 130 -12.60 23.19 -13.92
C ASP A 130 -12.32 22.46 -15.23
N LYS A 131 -13.16 21.47 -15.59
CA LYS A 131 -13.12 20.69 -16.83
C LYS A 131 -14.29 21.03 -17.76
N VAL A 132 -14.09 20.86 -19.06
CA VAL A 132 -15.18 20.88 -20.06
C VAL A 132 -15.87 19.51 -20.11
N PHE A 133 -17.08 19.44 -20.69
CA PHE A 133 -17.87 18.21 -20.68
C PHE A 133 -17.16 17.03 -21.35
N ASP A 134 -16.53 17.26 -22.51
CA ASP A 134 -15.76 16.21 -23.22
C ASP A 134 -14.65 15.62 -22.35
N GLN A 135 -14.02 16.44 -21.51
CA GLN A 135 -13.02 15.97 -20.55
C GLN A 135 -13.63 15.17 -19.41
N ILE A 136 -14.91 15.35 -19.07
CA ILE A 136 -15.61 14.56 -18.07
C ILE A 136 -16.11 13.23 -18.67
N SER A 137 -16.57 13.24 -19.92
CA SER A 137 -17.15 12.07 -20.59
C SER A 137 -16.11 11.10 -21.15
N ASP A 138 -15.01 11.61 -21.72
CA ASP A 138 -13.98 10.78 -22.36
C ASP A 138 -12.92 10.27 -21.38
N THR A 139 -12.92 10.75 -20.15
CA THR A 139 -11.93 10.37 -19.16
C THR A 139 -12.57 9.63 -17.98
N SER A 140 -11.82 8.70 -17.41
CA SER A 140 -12.08 8.16 -16.08
C SER A 140 -11.77 9.21 -14.99
N TYR A 141 -12.11 10.49 -15.22
CA TYR A 141 -11.78 11.58 -14.31
C TYR A 141 -12.52 11.39 -12.99
N ARG A 142 -11.73 11.37 -11.92
CA ARG A 142 -12.20 11.27 -10.55
C ARG A 142 -11.89 12.59 -9.86
N PRO A 143 -12.91 13.40 -9.54
CA PRO A 143 -12.69 14.66 -8.85
C PRO A 143 -12.20 14.34 -7.43
N MET A 144 -11.09 14.95 -7.03
CA MET A 144 -10.67 14.92 -5.64
C MET A 144 -11.46 15.99 -4.90
N ILE A 145 -12.57 15.59 -4.26
CA ILE A 145 -13.38 16.48 -3.45
C ILE A 145 -12.97 16.26 -1.99
N PRO A 146 -12.33 17.25 -1.34
CA PRO A 146 -11.86 17.10 0.04
C PRO A 146 -12.98 16.63 0.97
N ASN A 147 -12.63 15.73 1.89
CA ASN A 147 -13.53 15.23 2.93
C ASN A 147 -14.75 14.45 2.42
N LEU A 148 -14.91 14.15 1.12
CA LEU A 148 -15.98 13.27 0.65
C LEU A 148 -15.44 11.86 0.37
N ILE A 149 -16.02 10.88 1.07
CA ILE A 149 -15.72 9.46 0.89
C ILE A 149 -16.91 8.77 0.24
N SER A 150 -16.66 8.03 -0.86
CA SER A 150 -17.68 7.25 -1.58
C SER A 150 -18.21 6.12 -0.71
N LEU A 151 -19.52 6.09 -0.45
CA LEU A 151 -20.14 5.02 0.35
C LEU A 151 -20.37 3.74 -0.47
N ASP A 152 -20.62 3.86 -1.77
CA ASP A 152 -20.92 2.70 -2.63
C ASP A 152 -19.75 1.72 -2.69
N GLU A 153 -18.51 2.23 -2.70
CA GLU A 153 -17.31 1.40 -2.69
C GLU A 153 -17.16 0.65 -1.36
N ILE A 154 -17.47 1.31 -0.25
CA ILE A 154 -17.42 0.72 1.09
C ILE A 154 -18.50 -0.36 1.21
N ASP A 155 -19.72 -0.07 0.77
CA ASP A 155 -20.84 -1.02 0.81
C ASP A 155 -20.52 -2.25 -0.04
N LYS A 156 -20.03 -2.07 -1.27
CA LYS A 156 -19.61 -3.18 -2.13
C LYS A 156 -18.48 -4.00 -1.51
N PHE A 157 -17.50 -3.35 -0.90
CA PHE A 157 -16.41 -4.03 -0.23
C PHE A 157 -16.91 -4.82 0.99
N SER A 158 -17.86 -4.26 1.75
CA SER A 158 -18.56 -4.89 2.86
C SER A 158 -19.30 -6.16 2.41
N GLU A 159 -20.14 -6.07 1.38
CA GLU A 159 -20.88 -7.19 0.80
C GLU A 159 -19.96 -8.37 0.40
N LEU A 160 -18.77 -8.06 -0.12
CA LEU A 160 -17.85 -9.07 -0.63
C LEU A 160 -17.01 -9.76 0.44
N LEU A 161 -16.82 -9.14 1.61
CA LEU A 161 -15.82 -9.59 2.60
C LEU A 161 -16.38 -9.86 3.99
N VAL A 162 -17.47 -9.24 4.42
CA VAL A 162 -18.03 -9.50 5.76
C VAL A 162 -18.35 -11.00 5.93
N GLY A 163 -17.92 -11.57 7.05
CA GLY A 163 -18.03 -12.99 7.35
C GLY A 163 -16.97 -13.88 6.70
N LYS A 164 -16.11 -13.36 5.82
CA LYS A 164 -15.02 -14.14 5.22
C LYS A 164 -13.81 -14.22 6.13
N GLN A 165 -13.11 -15.34 6.02
CA GLN A 165 -11.79 -15.52 6.61
C GLN A 165 -10.72 -15.00 5.65
N LEU A 166 -9.79 -14.21 6.17
CA LEU A 166 -8.59 -13.74 5.46
C LEU A 166 -7.36 -14.00 6.32
N TYR A 167 -6.17 -13.90 5.74
CA TYR A 167 -4.90 -13.92 6.48
C TYR A 167 -4.30 -12.51 6.50
N ILE A 168 -4.24 -11.89 7.67
CA ILE A 168 -3.68 -10.54 7.81
C ILE A 168 -2.15 -10.60 7.77
N ARG A 169 -1.49 -9.74 7.00
CA ARG A 169 -0.03 -9.69 6.81
C ARG A 169 0.66 -8.60 7.61
N THR A 170 -0.11 -7.66 8.17
CA THR A 170 0.41 -6.55 8.96
C THR A 170 0.15 -6.75 10.46
N PRO A 171 1.14 -6.51 11.33
CA PRO A 171 0.95 -6.48 12.78
C PRO A 171 0.42 -5.13 13.28
N GLN A 172 0.20 -4.15 12.38
CA GLN A 172 -0.22 -2.79 12.71
C GLN A 172 -1.73 -2.73 12.95
N TRP A 173 -2.16 -3.23 14.11
CA TRP A 173 -3.57 -3.29 14.50
C TRP A 173 -3.96 -2.10 15.36
N TYR A 174 -5.25 -1.81 15.38
CA TYR A 174 -5.87 -0.81 16.26
C TYR A 174 -7.00 -1.45 17.06
N ASN A 175 -7.22 -1.00 18.29
CA ASN A 175 -8.46 -1.32 19.00
C ASN A 175 -9.63 -0.51 18.43
N LEU A 176 -10.85 -0.81 18.88
CA LEU A 176 -12.05 -0.12 18.38
C LEU A 176 -12.10 1.38 18.76
N SER A 177 -11.30 1.80 19.74
CA SER A 177 -11.13 3.20 20.14
C SER A 177 -10.13 3.97 19.25
N GLY A 178 -9.46 3.30 18.30
CA GLY A 178 -8.47 3.93 17.41
C GLY A 178 -7.04 3.93 17.94
N GLU A 179 -6.76 3.27 19.06
CA GLU A 179 -5.42 3.21 19.63
C GLU A 179 -4.65 2.02 19.04
N ARG A 180 -3.36 2.22 18.78
CA ARG A 180 -2.49 1.17 18.27
C ARG A 180 -2.28 0.10 19.34
N ILE A 181 -2.40 -1.17 18.94
CA ILE A 181 -2.20 -2.34 19.80
C ILE A 181 -1.25 -3.34 19.16
N ASP A 182 -0.70 -4.23 19.97
CA ASP A 182 0.10 -5.35 19.47
C ASP A 182 -0.79 -6.31 18.68
N GLY A 183 -0.46 -6.42 17.38
CA GLY A 183 -1.11 -7.30 16.43
C GLY A 183 -0.20 -8.43 15.99
N LYS A 184 -0.82 -9.48 15.44
CA LYS A 184 -0.10 -10.58 14.80
C LYS A 184 -0.17 -10.44 13.28
N LYS A 185 0.78 -11.04 12.58
CA LYS A 185 0.78 -11.19 11.12
C LYS A 185 0.80 -12.66 10.73
N LEU A 186 0.39 -12.92 9.49
CA LEU A 186 0.27 -14.24 8.88
C LEU A 186 -0.73 -15.15 9.63
N VAL A 187 -1.65 -14.57 10.39
CA VAL A 187 -2.69 -15.27 11.16
C VAL A 187 -4.05 -15.13 10.47
N PRO A 188 -4.94 -16.12 10.62
CA PRO A 188 -6.31 -16.01 10.14
C PRO A 188 -7.09 -15.00 10.97
N ILE A 189 -7.93 -14.21 10.30
CA ILE A 189 -8.91 -13.30 10.88
C ILE A 189 -10.25 -13.51 10.20
N THR A 190 -11.33 -13.24 10.91
CA THR A 190 -12.69 -13.21 10.34
C THR A 190 -13.15 -11.76 10.26
N VAL A 191 -13.51 -11.31 9.06
CA VAL A 191 -14.01 -9.95 8.85
C VAL A 191 -15.38 -9.80 9.50
N LYS A 192 -15.48 -8.88 10.46
CA LYS A 192 -16.72 -8.63 11.22
C LYS A 192 -17.54 -7.51 10.60
N GLU A 193 -16.87 -6.41 10.26
CA GLU A 193 -17.51 -5.20 9.77
C GLU A 193 -16.56 -4.44 8.86
N ILE A 194 -17.15 -3.80 7.84
CA ILE A 194 -16.46 -2.82 7.00
C ILE A 194 -17.25 -1.53 7.08
N SER A 195 -16.59 -0.46 7.50
CA SER A 195 -17.18 0.85 7.64
C SER A 195 -16.28 1.93 7.05
N VAL A 196 -16.75 3.16 7.13
CA VAL A 196 -15.97 4.35 6.80
C VAL A 196 -14.76 4.45 7.72
N GLY A 197 -13.60 4.68 7.12
CA GLY A 197 -12.34 5.02 7.77
C GLY A 197 -12.16 6.53 7.80
N ASN A 198 -11.17 7.05 7.07
CA ASN A 198 -10.94 8.48 6.93
C ASN A 198 -10.55 8.86 5.49
N THR A 199 -10.44 10.16 5.22
CA THR A 199 -10.09 10.70 3.88
C THR A 199 -8.84 10.12 3.25
N THR A 200 -7.86 9.66 4.04
CA THR A 200 -6.61 9.05 3.53
C THR A 200 -6.75 7.54 3.35
N LEU A 201 -7.47 6.89 4.26
CA LEU A 201 -7.70 5.44 4.31
C LEU A 201 -9.20 5.21 4.47
N PRO A 202 -9.97 5.26 3.37
CA PRO A 202 -11.43 5.36 3.41
C PRO A 202 -12.12 4.12 3.98
N VAL A 203 -11.41 3.00 4.08
CA VAL A 203 -11.98 1.75 4.58
C VAL A 203 -11.43 1.45 5.97
N LYS A 204 -12.36 1.22 6.90
CA LYS A 204 -12.11 0.63 8.22
C LYS A 204 -12.61 -0.80 8.21
N LEU A 205 -11.70 -1.76 8.36
CA LEU A 205 -12.02 -3.18 8.44
C LEU A 205 -11.83 -3.64 9.88
N THR A 206 -12.93 -3.99 10.53
CA THR A 206 -12.97 -4.60 11.86
C THR A 206 -13.02 -6.12 11.72
N PHE A 207 -12.26 -6.82 12.55
CA PHE A 207 -12.16 -8.28 12.50
C PHE A 207 -12.00 -8.88 13.89
N THR A 208 -12.20 -10.19 13.95
CA THR A 208 -11.90 -11.03 15.11
C THR A 208 -10.80 -12.02 14.72
N ASP A 209 -9.77 -12.16 15.55
CA ASP A 209 -8.73 -13.15 15.35
C ASP A 209 -9.13 -14.54 15.90
N SER A 210 -8.25 -15.53 15.74
CA SER A 210 -8.48 -16.90 16.25
C SER A 210 -8.57 -17.01 17.77
N GLU A 211 -8.14 -16.01 18.52
CA GLU A 211 -8.18 -15.95 19.98
C GLU A 211 -9.42 -15.17 20.48
N GLY A 212 -10.28 -14.71 19.57
CA GLY A 212 -11.47 -13.93 19.90
C GLY A 212 -11.19 -12.43 20.14
N LYS A 213 -9.96 -11.95 19.89
CA LYS A 213 -9.61 -10.55 20.03
C LYS A 213 -10.19 -9.76 18.87
N GLU A 214 -10.91 -8.69 19.18
CA GLU A 214 -11.40 -7.74 18.19
C GLU A 214 -10.40 -6.61 17.97
N ALA A 215 -10.16 -6.31 16.70
CA ALA A 215 -9.27 -5.24 16.27
C ALA A 215 -9.72 -4.69 14.92
N MET A 216 -9.10 -3.60 14.48
CA MET A 216 -9.36 -2.99 13.19
C MET A 216 -8.07 -2.57 12.50
N VAL A 217 -8.18 -2.41 11.18
CA VAL A 217 -7.16 -1.76 10.34
C VAL A 217 -7.82 -0.78 9.38
N LEU A 218 -7.03 0.20 8.96
CA LEU A 218 -7.42 1.19 7.96
C LEU A 218 -6.67 0.91 6.65
N LEU A 219 -7.39 0.90 5.53
CA LEU A 219 -6.82 0.64 4.21
C LEU A 219 -7.41 1.54 3.11
N SER A 220 -6.64 1.63 2.04
CA SER A 220 -6.99 2.21 0.75
C SER A 220 -7.45 1.10 -0.19
N LEU A 221 -8.39 1.43 -1.08
CA LEU A 221 -8.90 0.52 -2.11
C LEU A 221 -8.11 0.61 -3.43
N LYS A 222 -6.96 1.29 -3.43
CA LYS A 222 -6.04 1.33 -4.57
C LYS A 222 -5.34 -0.02 -4.75
N THR A 223 -4.87 -0.28 -5.97
CA THR A 223 -4.04 -1.45 -6.30
C THR A 223 -2.55 -1.09 -6.29
N ARG A 224 -1.69 -2.11 -6.23
CA ARG A 224 -0.23 -1.94 -6.33
C ARG A 224 0.21 -1.24 -7.62
N SER A 225 -0.53 -1.40 -8.71
CA SER A 225 -0.26 -0.68 -9.96
C SER A 225 -0.56 0.82 -9.90
N GLU A 226 -1.41 1.25 -8.94
CA GLU A 226 -1.81 2.64 -8.77
C GLU A 226 -0.99 3.37 -7.70
N THR A 227 -0.40 2.65 -6.73
CA THR A 227 0.30 3.27 -5.60
C THR A 227 1.45 2.43 -5.01
N GLY A 228 2.44 3.14 -4.46
CA GLY A 228 3.51 2.59 -3.64
C GLY A 228 3.10 2.34 -2.17
N GLU A 229 1.90 2.74 -1.76
CA GLU A 229 1.40 2.65 -0.37
C GLU A 229 1.40 1.21 0.18
N ASN A 230 1.66 1.07 1.49
CA ASN A 230 1.65 -0.22 2.18
C ASN A 230 0.27 -0.61 2.74
N ARG A 231 -0.68 0.33 2.79
CA ARG A 231 -2.01 0.12 3.36
C ARG A 231 -3.06 -0.14 2.28
N ILE A 232 -2.77 -1.11 1.41
CA ILE A 232 -3.67 -1.59 0.36
C ILE A 232 -3.99 -3.07 0.58
N PHE A 233 -5.12 -3.52 0.06
CA PHE A 233 -5.66 -4.84 0.36
C PHE A 233 -4.69 -6.00 0.08
N ASP A 234 -4.04 -6.01 -1.09
CA ASP A 234 -3.11 -7.08 -1.52
C ASP A 234 -1.82 -7.15 -0.69
N ARG A 235 -1.43 -6.05 -0.04
CA ARG A 235 -0.29 -6.01 0.89
C ARG A 235 -0.69 -6.39 2.31
N MET A 236 -1.91 -6.03 2.72
CA MET A 236 -2.38 -6.22 4.08
C MET A 236 -3.03 -7.58 4.32
N PHE A 237 -3.56 -8.23 3.28
CA PHE A 237 -4.31 -9.47 3.41
C PHE A 237 -3.84 -10.53 2.40
N SER A 238 -4.21 -11.78 2.69
CA SER A 238 -4.17 -12.87 1.73
C SER A 238 -5.43 -13.73 1.83
N PHE A 239 -5.87 -14.25 0.69
CA PHE A 239 -6.91 -15.28 0.66
C PHE A 239 -6.37 -16.67 1.04
N GLU A 240 -5.10 -16.93 0.74
CA GLU A 240 -4.44 -18.20 1.03
C GLU A 240 -3.67 -18.16 2.34
N ASN A 241 -3.55 -19.31 3.00
CA ASN A 241 -2.77 -19.46 4.21
C ASN A 241 -1.26 -19.33 3.92
N PRO A 242 -0.57 -18.27 4.41
CA PRO A 242 0.86 -18.09 4.16
C PRO A 242 1.72 -19.22 4.75
N ARG A 243 1.25 -19.89 5.82
CA ARG A 243 1.97 -21.00 6.49
C ARG A 243 2.27 -22.15 5.54
N LEU A 244 1.40 -22.39 4.55
CA LEU A 244 1.55 -23.52 3.62
C LEU A 244 2.81 -23.41 2.76
N ARG A 245 3.37 -22.21 2.60
CA ARG A 245 4.61 -21.99 1.85
C ARG A 245 5.87 -22.33 2.64
N TYR A 246 5.74 -22.54 3.96
CA TYR A 246 6.86 -22.74 4.88
C TYR A 246 6.66 -23.98 5.75
N PRO A 247 6.48 -25.19 5.17
CA PRO A 247 6.14 -26.39 5.93
C PRO A 247 7.23 -26.82 6.91
N THR A 248 8.49 -26.45 6.66
CA THR A 248 9.66 -26.83 7.46
C THR A 248 9.85 -26.01 8.74
N ILE A 249 9.23 -24.83 8.83
CA ILE A 249 9.29 -24.00 10.04
C ILE A 249 8.46 -24.66 11.14
N SER A 250 9.02 -24.80 12.34
CA SER A 250 8.30 -25.38 13.49
C SER A 250 7.21 -24.44 14.00
N ASP A 251 6.23 -24.99 14.73
CA ASP A 251 5.10 -24.19 15.22
C ASP A 251 5.52 -23.13 16.24
N ASP A 252 6.50 -23.46 17.11
CA ASP A 252 7.05 -22.49 18.07
C ASP A 252 7.72 -21.31 17.38
N ILE A 253 8.49 -21.56 16.31
CA ILE A 253 9.15 -20.52 15.53
C ILE A 253 8.13 -19.73 14.70
N TRP A 254 7.12 -20.41 14.16
CA TRP A 254 6.03 -19.75 13.45
C TRP A 254 5.26 -18.79 14.35
N ASP A 255 4.94 -19.19 15.59
CA ASP A 255 4.32 -18.31 16.59
C ASP A 255 5.17 -17.05 16.82
N ARG A 256 6.51 -17.19 16.95
CA ARG A 256 7.44 -16.05 17.06
C ARG A 256 7.38 -15.14 15.85
N ILE A 257 7.36 -15.71 14.63
CA ILE A 257 7.23 -14.96 13.36
C ILE A 257 5.92 -14.18 13.33
N THR A 258 4.79 -14.79 13.72
CA THR A 258 3.50 -14.10 13.71
C THR A 258 3.45 -12.92 14.68
N LYS A 259 4.21 -12.99 15.78
CA LYS A 259 4.36 -11.92 16.78
C LYS A 259 5.45 -10.91 16.42
N GLY A 260 6.22 -11.13 15.35
CA GLY A 260 7.35 -10.28 14.98
C GLY A 260 8.51 -10.31 15.98
N THR A 261 8.72 -11.45 16.64
CA THR A 261 9.76 -11.63 17.66
C THR A 261 10.87 -12.57 17.18
N LEU A 262 12.04 -12.48 17.80
CA LEU A 262 13.21 -13.29 17.47
C LEU A 262 13.63 -14.18 18.63
N VAL A 263 14.23 -15.33 18.29
CA VAL A 263 14.88 -16.23 19.24
C VAL A 263 16.19 -16.75 18.64
N LYS A 264 17.21 -16.93 19.49
CA LYS A 264 18.49 -17.51 19.07
C LYS A 264 18.25 -18.90 18.47
N GLY A 265 19.00 -19.22 17.41
CA GLY A 265 18.85 -20.44 16.62
C GLY A 265 17.92 -20.28 15.41
N MET A 266 17.20 -19.15 15.25
CA MET A 266 16.42 -18.88 14.05
C MET A 266 17.31 -18.81 12.80
N THR A 267 16.82 -19.34 11.68
CA THR A 267 17.46 -19.21 10.38
C THR A 267 17.30 -17.80 9.83
N LYS A 268 18.13 -17.44 8.84
CA LYS A 268 18.00 -16.18 8.10
C LYS A 268 16.59 -15.99 7.49
N GLU A 269 15.96 -17.05 6.98
CA GLU A 269 14.62 -16.97 6.41
C GLU A 269 13.56 -16.66 7.47
N GLU A 270 13.64 -17.32 8.62
CA GLU A 270 12.74 -17.09 9.76
C GLU A 270 12.87 -15.65 10.29
N CYS A 271 14.10 -15.13 10.40
CA CYS A 271 14.33 -13.74 10.78
C CYS A 271 13.71 -12.75 9.78
N ARG A 272 13.83 -13.02 8.47
CA ARG A 272 13.23 -12.18 7.42
C ARG A 272 11.70 -12.20 7.47
N LEU A 273 11.11 -13.36 7.72
CA LEU A 273 9.67 -13.48 7.91
C LEU A 273 9.22 -12.75 9.18
N SER A 274 10.01 -12.78 10.25
CA SER A 274 9.68 -12.16 11.54
C SER A 274 9.81 -10.64 11.54
N ILE A 275 10.92 -10.07 11.08
CA ILE A 275 11.17 -8.61 11.19
C ILE A 275 11.44 -7.90 9.85
N GLY A 276 11.48 -8.64 8.74
CA GLY A 276 11.66 -8.07 7.41
C GLY A 276 13.10 -8.09 6.91
N MET A 277 13.31 -7.42 5.77
CA MET A 277 14.63 -7.33 5.13
C MET A 277 15.53 -6.35 5.88
N PRO A 278 16.82 -6.67 6.07
CA PRO A 278 17.78 -5.72 6.61
C PRO A 278 18.09 -4.62 5.59
N GLU A 279 18.51 -3.46 6.08
CA GLU A 279 19.01 -2.37 5.23
C GLU A 279 20.41 -2.68 4.71
N GLU A 280 21.23 -3.27 5.57
CA GLU A 280 22.62 -3.58 5.25
C GLU A 280 22.99 -4.99 5.76
N VAL A 281 23.77 -5.71 4.97
CA VAL A 281 24.33 -7.02 5.32
C VAL A 281 25.85 -6.94 5.21
N LYS A 282 26.55 -7.20 6.31
CA LYS A 282 28.01 -7.24 6.40
C LYS A 282 28.50 -8.65 6.68
N GLN A 283 29.53 -9.08 5.95
CA GLN A 283 30.23 -10.33 6.23
C GLN A 283 31.54 -10.05 6.96
N ILE A 284 31.74 -10.72 8.09
CA ILE A 284 32.85 -10.51 9.00
C ILE A 284 33.64 -11.82 9.09
N PRO A 285 34.85 -11.88 8.53
CA PRO A 285 35.74 -13.01 8.72
C PRO A 285 36.14 -13.12 10.20
N THR A 286 36.02 -14.31 10.79
CA THR A 286 36.44 -14.61 12.15
C THR A 286 37.35 -15.83 12.18
N TYR A 287 38.05 -16.04 13.30
CA TYR A 287 38.94 -17.19 13.46
C TYR A 287 38.21 -18.54 13.38
N SER A 288 36.91 -18.59 13.70
CA SER A 288 36.07 -19.81 13.67
C SER A 288 35.24 -19.98 12.40
N GLY A 289 35.19 -18.98 11.52
CA GLY A 289 34.35 -19.02 10.32
C GLY A 289 33.90 -17.64 9.85
N LEU A 290 32.82 -17.62 9.06
CA LEU A 290 32.23 -16.41 8.51
C LEU A 290 31.02 -15.99 9.36
N ARG A 291 31.07 -14.80 9.96
CA ARG A 291 29.91 -14.19 10.59
C ARG A 291 29.20 -13.26 9.63
N GLU A 292 27.90 -13.15 9.78
CA GLU A 292 27.08 -12.19 9.04
C GLU A 292 26.34 -11.28 10.02
N GLN A 293 26.46 -9.97 9.82
CA GLN A 293 25.75 -8.96 10.57
C GLN A 293 24.69 -8.33 9.68
N TRP A 294 23.46 -8.33 10.14
CA TRP A 294 22.37 -7.59 9.53
C TRP A 294 22.12 -6.32 10.35
N MET A 295 21.97 -5.20 9.66
CA MET A 295 21.63 -3.93 10.27
C MET A 295 20.25 -3.48 9.79
N TYR A 296 19.48 -2.98 10.74
CA TYR A 296 18.17 -2.38 10.54
C TYR A 296 18.23 -0.91 11.01
N GLU A 297 17.13 -0.19 10.85
CA GLU A 297 17.01 1.20 11.32
C GLU A 297 17.33 1.31 12.84
N LEU A 298 17.71 2.50 13.30
CA LEU A 298 17.88 2.80 14.73
C LEU A 298 18.96 1.97 15.48
N ASN A 299 20.02 1.53 14.79
CA ASN A 299 21.12 0.71 15.33
C ASN A 299 20.67 -0.67 15.83
N GLU A 300 19.57 -1.18 15.30
CA GLU A 300 19.14 -2.56 15.47
C GLU A 300 20.01 -3.51 14.64
N TYR A 301 20.32 -4.68 15.20
CA TYR A 301 21.19 -5.64 14.51
C TYR A 301 20.89 -7.10 14.87
N LEU A 302 21.22 -7.98 13.92
CA LEU A 302 21.26 -9.44 14.11
C LEU A 302 22.65 -9.95 13.71
N TYR A 303 23.18 -10.92 14.46
CA TYR A 303 24.39 -11.64 14.15
C TYR A 303 24.09 -13.11 13.87
N PHE A 304 24.66 -13.61 12.78
CA PHE A 304 24.54 -14.99 12.35
C PHE A 304 25.91 -15.67 12.29
N GLU A 305 25.94 -16.95 12.67
CA GLU A 305 27.05 -17.88 12.49
C GLU A 305 26.46 -19.17 11.92
N ASP A 306 27.06 -19.71 10.85
CA ASP A 306 26.57 -20.88 10.11
C ASP A 306 25.09 -20.82 9.69
N GLY A 307 24.58 -19.62 9.43
CA GLY A 307 23.19 -19.39 8.99
C GLY A 307 22.16 -19.30 10.11
N LEU A 308 22.58 -19.44 11.38
CA LEU A 308 21.72 -19.39 12.55
C LEU A 308 21.95 -18.11 13.36
N LEU A 309 20.88 -17.56 13.91
CA LEU A 309 20.90 -16.36 14.74
C LEU A 309 21.57 -16.64 16.08
N ILE A 310 22.72 -16.02 16.34
CA ILE A 310 23.47 -16.20 17.59
C ILE A 310 23.26 -15.05 18.58
N ASP A 311 22.98 -13.84 18.07
CA ASP A 311 22.79 -12.66 18.89
C ASP A 311 22.01 -11.57 18.16
N PHE A 312 21.30 -10.72 18.88
CA PHE A 312 20.53 -9.62 18.29
C PHE A 312 20.22 -8.53 19.30
N ARG A 313 19.91 -7.34 18.77
CA ARG A 313 19.35 -6.20 19.49
C ARG A 313 18.28 -5.54 18.62
N ILE A 314 17.04 -5.56 19.10
CA ILE A 314 15.86 -4.89 18.52
C ILE A 314 15.23 -4.05 19.64
N LEU A 315 14.66 -2.88 19.34
CA LEU A 315 14.04 -1.98 20.33
C LEU A 315 12.55 -2.24 20.57
#